data_AF-A0A7X1B036-F1
#
_entry.id   AF-A0A7X1B036-F1
#
_cell.length_a   1.000
_cell.length_b   1.000
_cell.length_c   1.000
_cell.angle_alpha   90.00
_cell.angle_beta   90.00
_cell.angle_gamma   90.00
#
_symmetry.space_group_name_H-M   'P 1'
#
loop_
_entity.id
_entity.type
_entity.pdbx_description
1 polymer ?
#
loop_
_entity_poly.entity_id
_entity_poly.type
_entity_poly.pdbx_seq_one_letter_code
_entity_poly.pdbx_strand_id
1 'polypeptide(L)'
;MSDSEIETSWGNRTLSVIGGVGFILLFLLILWLAYLPYRPEPISEVLAETRLQNLQEIRNASAEVIDSYGVVNPNEGIYRIPVEEAMRLTVEQYRTSSSEKESE
;
A
#
# COMPACT_ATOMS: atom_id res chain seq x y z
N MET A 1 65.78 16.60 47.94
CA MET A 1 65.82 15.19 47.53
C MET A 1 64.75 15.03 46.48
N SER A 2 65.21 15.01 45.23
CA SER A 2 64.47 14.66 44.02
C SER A 2 64.08 13.18 44.08
N ASP A 3 62.81 12.87 43.84
CA ASP A 3 62.46 12.25 42.57
C ASP A 3 60.94 12.29 42.37
N SER A 4 60.63 12.73 41.16
CA SER A 4 59.35 13.13 40.61
C SER A 4 58.43 11.95 40.30
N GLU A 5 57.14 12.20 40.49
CA GLU A 5 56.00 11.73 39.70
C GLU A 5 56.32 10.67 38.64
N ILE A 6 55.94 9.42 38.89
CA ILE A 6 55.78 8.44 37.81
C ILE A 6 54.47 8.81 37.08
N GLU A 7 54.62 9.69 36.08
CA GLU A 7 53.63 9.94 35.04
C GLU A 7 53.23 8.62 34.37
N THR A 8 52.05 8.09 34.68
CA THR A 8 51.40 7.06 33.86
C THR A 8 50.40 7.71 32.88
N SER A 9 50.77 8.81 32.24
CA SER A 9 49.89 9.53 31.30
C SER A 9 49.54 8.71 30.04
N TRP A 10 50.33 7.68 29.73
CA TRP A 10 50.13 6.83 28.56
C TRP A 10 49.17 5.64 28.80
N GLY A 11 49.29 4.95 29.94
CA GLY A 11 48.45 3.79 30.26
C GLY A 11 46.98 4.15 30.43
N ASN A 12 46.69 5.31 31.01
CA ASN A 12 45.33 5.77 31.29
C ASN A 12 44.65 6.25 30.00
N ARG A 13 45.43 6.88 29.10
CA ARG A 13 44.97 7.33 27.79
C ARG A 13 44.66 6.16 26.87
N THR A 14 45.52 5.14 26.80
CA THR A 14 45.26 3.96 25.97
C THR A 14 44.04 3.19 26.46
N LEU A 15 43.85 3.07 27.79
CA LEU A 15 42.66 2.47 28.38
C LEU A 15 41.38 3.23 28.00
N SER A 16 41.41 4.57 28.04
CA SER A 16 40.28 5.41 27.64
C SER A 16 39.98 5.30 26.13
N VAL A 17 41.00 5.26 25.28
CA VAL A 17 40.84 5.07 23.82
C VAL A 17 40.27 3.69 23.51
N ILE A 18 40.79 2.64 24.14
CA ILE A 18 40.30 1.25 23.98
C ILE A 18 38.86 1.13 24.48
N GLY A 19 38.52 1.77 25.60
CA GLY A 19 37.15 1.83 26.11
C GLY A 19 36.20 2.54 25.13
N GLY A 20 36.62 3.67 24.56
CA GLY A 20 35.83 4.40 23.56
C GLY A 20 35.60 3.60 22.27
N VAL A 21 36.65 2.96 21.75
CA VAL A 21 36.54 2.07 20.57
C VAL A 21 35.64 0.86 20.89
N GLY A 22 35.80 0.26 22.07
CA GLY A 22 34.95 -0.84 22.53
C GLY A 22 33.48 -0.44 22.61
N PHE A 23 33.18 0.77 23.10
CA PHE A 23 31.82 1.30 23.16
C PHE A 23 31.21 1.49 21.77
N ILE A 24 31.97 2.06 20.82
CA ILE A 24 31.50 2.26 19.44
C ILE A 24 31.24 0.91 18.76
N LEU A 25 32.13 -0.07 18.93
CA LEU A 25 31.95 -1.41 18.38
C LEU A 25 30.74 -2.11 18.98
N LEU A 26 30.53 -1.99 20.29
CA LEU A 26 29.36 -2.56 20.96
C LEU A 26 28.06 -1.89 20.49
N PHE A 27 28.07 -0.57 20.30
CA PHE A 27 26.93 0.15 19.74
C PHE A 27 26.61 -0.27 18.30
N LEU A 28 27.63 -0.41 17.45
CA LEU A 28 27.47 -0.93 16.09
C LEU A 28 26.97 -2.38 16.08
N LEU A 29 27.43 -3.23 17.00
CA LEU A 29 26.97 -4.60 17.14
C LEU A 29 25.49 -4.65 17.53
N ILE A 30 25.06 -3.80 18.46
CA ILE A 30 23.65 -3.67 18.86
C ILE A 30 22.81 -3.19 17.67
N LEU A 31 23.26 -2.16 16.94
CA LEU A 31 22.58 -1.72 15.73
C LEU A 31 22.53 -2.83 14.69
N TRP A 32 23.61 -3.60 14.50
CA TRP A 32 23.59 -4.71 13.55
C TRP A 32 22.60 -5.79 13.97
N LEU A 33 22.60 -6.19 15.25
CA LEU A 33 21.70 -7.22 15.76
C LEU A 33 20.24 -6.77 15.85
N ALA A 34 19.98 -5.50 16.16
CA ALA A 34 18.63 -4.97 16.26
C ALA A 34 18.10 -4.54 14.89
N TYR A 35 18.87 -3.76 14.13
CA TYR A 35 18.45 -3.09 12.89
C TYR A 35 18.51 -3.99 11.65
N LEU A 36 19.42 -4.98 11.60
CA LEU A 36 19.48 -5.89 10.43
C LEU A 36 18.28 -6.85 10.35
N PRO A 37 17.79 -7.46 11.45
CA PRO A 37 16.55 -8.24 11.42
C PRO A 37 15.29 -7.37 11.54
N TYR A 38 15.32 -6.21 12.20
CA TYR A 38 14.24 -5.22 12.15
C TYR A 38 14.48 -4.18 11.06
N ARG A 39 14.72 -4.61 9.81
CA ARG A 39 14.42 -3.72 8.69
C ARG A 39 12.91 -3.79 8.49
N PRO A 40 12.12 -2.78 8.90
CA PRO A 40 10.73 -2.73 8.48
C PRO A 40 10.76 -2.75 6.95
N GLU A 41 10.11 -3.73 6.34
CA GLU A 41 9.92 -3.74 4.90
C GLU A 41 9.40 -2.35 4.51
N PRO A 42 9.95 -1.73 3.45
CA PRO A 42 9.46 -0.44 3.02
C PRO A 42 7.98 -0.61 2.72
N ILE A 43 7.18 0.00 3.60
CA ILE A 43 5.71 0.00 3.64
C ILE A 43 5.12 0.25 2.24
N SER A 44 5.87 0.92 1.35
CA SER A 44 5.52 1.18 -0.04
C SER A 44 5.32 -0.07 -0.92
N GLU A 45 6.15 -1.11 -0.83
CA GLU A 45 6.11 -2.22 -1.79
C GLU A 45 4.94 -3.16 -1.50
N VAL A 46 4.79 -3.58 -0.24
CA VAL A 46 3.68 -4.45 0.20
C VAL A 46 2.31 -3.77 0.03
N LEU A 47 2.20 -2.46 0.30
CA LEU A 47 0.96 -1.73 0.07
C LEU A 47 0.70 -1.41 -1.41
N ALA A 48 1.72 -1.33 -2.27
CA ALA A 48 1.52 -1.15 -3.70
C ALA A 48 0.95 -2.42 -4.34
N GLU A 49 1.50 -3.58 -4.00
CA GLU A 49 1.00 -4.87 -4.48
C GLU A 49 -0.43 -5.13 -3.99
N THR A 50 -0.70 -4.86 -2.71
CA THR A 50 -2.05 -4.99 -2.13
C THR A 50 -3.07 -4.10 -2.87
N ARG A 51 -2.70 -2.87 -3.22
CA ARG A 51 -3.59 -1.97 -3.99
C ARG A 51 -3.84 -2.47 -5.41
N LEU A 52 -2.82 -3.01 -6.08
CA LEU A 52 -2.97 -3.55 -7.44
C LEU A 52 -3.88 -4.77 -7.46
N GLN A 53 -3.74 -5.68 -6.49
CA GLN A 53 -4.60 -6.86 -6.36
C GLN A 53 -6.06 -6.46 -6.11
N ASN A 54 -6.30 -5.54 -5.17
CA ASN A 54 -7.65 -5.03 -4.89
C ASN A 54 -8.29 -4.37 -6.12
N LEU A 55 -7.51 -3.62 -6.92
CA LEU A 55 -8.02 -3.00 -8.15
C LEU A 55 -8.40 -4.02 -9.22
N GLN A 56 -7.62 -5.09 -9.38
CA GLN A 56 -7.94 -6.15 -10.34
C GLN A 56 -9.19 -6.93 -9.91
N GLU A 57 -9.31 -7.24 -8.61
CA GLU A 57 -10.49 -7.91 -8.07
C GLU A 57 -11.76 -7.07 -8.27
N ILE A 58 -11.72 -5.77 -7.94
CA ILE A 58 -12.85 -4.86 -8.16
C ILE A 58 -13.17 -4.75 -9.65
N ARG A 59 -12.17 -4.67 -10.53
CA ARG A 59 -12.39 -4.55 -11.97
C ARG A 59 -13.04 -5.80 -12.55
N ASN A 60 -12.62 -6.99 -12.13
CA ASN A 60 -13.19 -8.25 -12.59
C ASN A 60 -14.62 -8.41 -12.07
N ALA A 61 -14.85 -8.14 -10.78
CA ALA A 61 -16.20 -8.18 -10.19
C ALA A 61 -17.15 -7.15 -10.83
N SER A 62 -16.64 -5.96 -11.16
CA SER A 62 -17.45 -4.93 -11.83
C SER A 62 -17.76 -5.30 -13.28
N ALA A 63 -16.81 -5.90 -14.01
CA ALA A 63 -17.04 -6.32 -15.38
C ALA A 63 -18.17 -7.36 -15.48
N GLU A 64 -18.19 -8.34 -14.57
CA GLU A 64 -19.26 -9.34 -14.51
C GLU A 64 -20.63 -8.72 -14.21
N VAL A 65 -20.67 -7.72 -13.31
CA VAL A 65 -21.90 -6.99 -12.96
C VAL A 65 -22.43 -6.13 -14.11
N ILE A 66 -21.55 -5.56 -14.94
CA ILE A 66 -21.90 -4.62 -16.02
C ILE A 66 -22.38 -5.35 -17.28
N ASP A 67 -21.85 -6.53 -17.56
CA ASP A 67 -22.06 -7.25 -18.84
C ASP A 67 -23.13 -8.36 -18.76
N SER A 68 -23.58 -8.73 -17.56
CA SER A 68 -24.51 -9.85 -17.37
C SER A 68 -25.95 -9.42 -17.08
N TYR A 69 -26.88 -10.24 -17.55
CA TYR A 69 -28.27 -10.21 -17.11
C TYR A 69 -28.39 -10.85 -15.72
N GLY A 70 -29.24 -10.29 -14.87
CA GLY A 70 -29.44 -10.81 -13.51
C GLY A 70 -30.77 -10.41 -12.91
N VAL A 71 -31.14 -11.06 -11.81
CA VAL A 71 -32.34 -10.70 -11.03
C VAL A 71 -31.89 -9.88 -9.84
N VAL A 72 -32.37 -8.64 -9.71
CA VAL A 72 -32.06 -7.78 -8.55
C VAL A 72 -33.10 -7.96 -7.47
N ASN A 73 -34.38 -7.83 -7.82
CA ASN A 73 -35.48 -8.08 -6.90
C ASN A 73 -36.70 -8.66 -7.66
N PRO A 74 -36.95 -9.98 -7.57
CA PRO A 74 -38.04 -10.60 -8.29
C PRO A 74 -39.42 -10.21 -7.74
N ASN A 75 -39.51 -9.83 -6.46
CA ASN A 75 -40.78 -9.45 -5.83
C ASN A 75 -41.30 -8.10 -6.34
N GLU A 76 -40.38 -7.23 -6.75
CA GLU A 76 -40.68 -5.91 -7.33
C GLU A 76 -40.61 -5.94 -8.87
N GLY A 77 -40.30 -7.10 -9.47
CA GLY A 77 -40.11 -7.24 -10.92
C GLY A 77 -38.89 -6.51 -11.47
N ILE A 78 -37.88 -6.24 -10.63
CA ILE A 78 -36.68 -5.49 -11.01
C ILE A 78 -35.59 -6.46 -11.48
N TYR A 79 -35.27 -6.38 -12.77
CA TYR A 79 -34.24 -7.16 -13.43
C TYR A 79 -33.08 -6.27 -13.88
N ARG A 80 -31.87 -6.83 -13.86
CA ARG A 80 -30.66 -6.22 -14.38
C ARG A 80 -30.50 -6.58 -15.85
N ILE A 81 -30.24 -5.54 -16.64
CA ILE A 81 -29.80 -5.67 -18.04
C ILE A 81 -28.34 -5.17 -18.15
N PRO A 82 -27.56 -5.66 -19.12
CA PRO A 82 -26.23 -5.15 -19.42
C PRO A 82 -26.26 -3.66 -19.71
N VAL A 83 -25.23 -2.94 -19.27
CA VAL A 83 -25.19 -1.47 -19.38
C VAL A 83 -25.21 -1.00 -20.83
N GLU A 84 -24.52 -1.72 -21.73
CA GLU A 84 -24.53 -1.42 -23.17
C GLU A 84 -25.95 -1.44 -23.75
N GLU A 85 -26.72 -2.46 -23.36
CA GLU A 85 -28.10 -2.61 -23.81
C GLU A 85 -29.02 -1.58 -23.17
N ALA A 86 -28.82 -1.25 -21.89
CA ALA A 86 -29.54 -0.17 -21.21
C ALA A 86 -29.33 1.18 -21.92
N MET A 87 -28.09 1.50 -22.31
CA MET A 87 -27.78 2.72 -23.06
C MET A 87 -28.49 2.72 -24.42
N ARG A 88 -28.42 1.62 -25.16
CA ARG A 88 -29.08 1.46 -26.47
C ARG A 88 -30.59 1.68 -26.37
N LEU A 89 -31.23 0.99 -25.44
CA LEU A 89 -32.68 1.11 -25.20
C LEU A 89 -33.09 2.51 -24.76
N THR A 90 -32.28 3.16 -23.92
CA THR A 90 -32.53 4.54 -23.49
C THR A 90 -32.50 5.49 -24.69
N VAL A 91 -31.48 5.40 -25.54
CA VAL A 91 -31.38 6.22 -26.76
C VAL A 91 -32.54 5.95 -27.71
N GLU A 92 -32.91 4.69 -27.92
CA GLU A 92 -34.05 4.29 -28.75
C GLU A 92 -35.36 4.88 -28.21
N GLN A 93 -35.58 4.80 -26.90
CA GLN A 93 -36.76 5.37 -26.23
C GLN A 93 -36.83 6.90 -26.38
N TYR A 94 -35.69 7.59 -26.25
CA TYR A 94 -35.64 9.03 -26.51
C TYR A 94 -35.99 9.37 -27.97
N ARG A 95 -35.53 8.57 -28.94
CA ARG A 95 -35.85 8.79 -30.37
C ARG A 95 -37.32 8.56 -30.68
N THR A 96 -37.91 7.46 -30.19
CA THR A 96 -39.34 7.16 -30.37
C THR A 96 -40.22 8.18 -29.67
N SER A 97 -39.90 8.56 -28.43
CA SER A 97 -40.68 9.58 -27.70
C SER A 97 -40.60 10.97 -28.34
N SER A 98 -39.49 11.31 -29.01
CA SER A 98 -39.41 12.54 -29.80
C SER A 98 -40.24 12.51 -31.08
N SER A 99 -40.37 11.36 -31.78
CA SER A 99 -41.21 11.28 -32.98
C SER A 99 -42.71 11.27 -32.68
N GLU A 100 -43.12 10.74 -31.53
CA GLU A 100 -44.53 10.65 -31.15
C GLU A 100 -45.11 12.03 -30.77
N LYS A 101 -44.28 12.91 -30.19
CA LYS A 101 -44.65 14.31 -29.90
C LYS A 101 -44.74 15.22 -31.13
N GLU A 102 -44.25 14.78 -32.28
CA GLU A 102 -44.26 15.57 -33.53
C GLU A 102 -45.46 15.22 -34.43
N SER A 103 -46.27 14.21 -34.05
CA SER A 103 -47.47 13.78 -34.78
C SER A 103 -48.81 14.16 -34.11
N GLU A 104 -48.75 14.90 -33.00
CA GLU A 104 -49.90 15.48 -32.29
C GLU A 104 -49.99 17.00 -32.53
#